data_AF-A0A3L8DR57-F1
#
_entry.id   AF-A0A3L8DR57-F1
#
_cell.length_a   1.000
_cell.length_b   1.000
_cell.length_c   1.000
_cell.angle_alpha   90.00
_cell.angle_beta   90.00
_cell.angle_gamma   90.00
#
_symmetry.space_group_name_H-M   'P 1'
#
loop_
_entity.id
_entity.type
_entity.pdbx_description
1 polymer ?
#
loop_
_entity_poly.entity_id
_entity_poly.type
_entity_poly.pdbx_seq_one_letter_code
_entity_poly.pdbx_strand_id
1 'polypeptide(L)'
;MGNNCVAFMFDEIRYELDGVEIDRNRNVGTTSTLKNYTLLTLDRGVTLGNSSWDTYYSDNADGYFNFCVPLSMLLGFCEDYKRVVINARHELILIRWRNDNNSLLGNPALAPVIDIFKIQWRMPHVLLNEINKLSMLRALESGRYLTMGFRSWDLYEYPLLQSTTKHSWAIKTATQLEKPRYVIFALQTGRKNVMSEDITIFGDCKLTNVKLYLDSEFYPYDDLNVDFEKNKAAILYDMYSRFRKAYYNCNCAEEEDEDEESEEEDEDEEDEEEEEEEESEDDIQIVFVAEDKKE
;
A
#
# COMPACT_ATOMS: atom_id res chain seq x y z
N MET A 1 17.93 -3.61 -8.06
CA MET A 1 16.69 -2.79 -7.85
C MET A 1 16.00 -3.27 -6.59
N GLY A 2 15.44 -2.38 -5.78
CA GLY A 2 14.71 -2.74 -4.55
C GLY A 2 13.29 -3.26 -4.82
N ASN A 3 12.61 -3.71 -3.77
CA ASN A 3 11.21 -4.09 -3.83
C ASN A 3 10.33 -2.87 -4.20
N ASN A 4 9.30 -3.09 -5.02
CA ASN A 4 8.40 -2.03 -5.53
C ASN A 4 9.11 -0.83 -6.20
N CYS A 5 10.31 -1.04 -6.76
CA CYS A 5 11.21 0.03 -7.22
C CYS A 5 10.56 1.02 -8.19
N VAL A 6 9.72 0.55 -9.11
CA VAL A 6 9.09 1.41 -10.13
C VAL A 6 8.16 2.44 -9.49
N ALA A 7 7.41 2.06 -8.45
CA ALA A 7 6.52 2.98 -7.76
C ALA A 7 7.33 4.05 -7.00
N PHE A 8 8.48 3.70 -6.42
CA PHE A 8 9.38 4.64 -5.75
C PHE A 8 10.09 5.63 -6.70
N MET A 9 10.07 5.40 -8.01
CA MET A 9 10.58 6.38 -8.98
C MET A 9 9.66 7.60 -9.09
N PHE A 10 8.41 7.52 -8.65
CA PHE A 10 7.40 8.57 -8.82
C PHE A 10 6.91 9.10 -7.47
N ASP A 11 6.91 10.44 -7.35
CA ASP A 11 6.31 11.16 -6.23
C ASP A 11 4.79 11.18 -6.34
N GLU A 12 4.26 11.34 -7.54
CA GLU A 12 2.82 11.42 -7.75
C GLU A 12 2.40 10.68 -9.00
N ILE A 13 1.27 9.97 -8.87
CA ILE A 13 0.50 9.45 -9.98
C ILE A 13 -0.90 10.05 -9.92
N ARG A 14 -1.35 10.62 -11.04
CA ARG A 14 -2.68 11.21 -11.17
C ARG A 14 -3.34 10.72 -12.45
N TYR A 15 -4.61 10.35 -12.32
CA TYR A 15 -5.43 9.90 -13.42
C TYR A 15 -6.62 10.84 -13.62
N GLU A 16 -6.76 11.33 -14.84
CA GLU A 16 -7.79 12.29 -15.23
C GLU A 16 -8.67 11.74 -16.36
N LEU A 17 -9.95 12.11 -16.32
CA LEU A 17 -10.90 11.91 -17.40
C LEU A 17 -11.43 13.26 -17.85
N ASP A 18 -11.25 13.60 -19.13
CA ASP A 18 -11.66 14.88 -19.72
C ASP A 18 -11.15 16.12 -18.95
N GLY A 19 -9.95 16.02 -18.38
CA GLY A 19 -9.32 17.08 -17.57
C GLY A 19 -9.85 17.19 -16.13
N VAL A 20 -10.65 16.23 -15.67
CA VAL A 20 -11.12 16.11 -14.28
C VAL A 20 -10.28 15.06 -13.56
N GLU A 21 -9.70 15.43 -12.41
CA GLU A 21 -8.96 14.52 -11.54
C GLU A 21 -9.91 13.47 -10.95
N ILE A 22 -9.74 12.23 -11.38
CA ILE A 22 -10.50 11.09 -10.84
C ILE A 22 -9.78 10.56 -9.62
N ASP A 23 -8.51 10.18 -9.79
CA ASP A 23 -7.73 9.50 -8.75
C ASP A 23 -6.30 10.03 -8.70
N ARG A 24 -5.73 10.08 -7.50
CA ARG A 24 -4.40 10.64 -7.25
C ARG A 24 -3.79 10.02 -6.01
N ASN A 25 -2.58 9.48 -6.17
CA ASN A 25 -1.78 9.01 -5.05
C ASN A 25 -0.44 9.75 -5.02
N ARG A 26 -0.08 10.23 -3.83
CA ARG A 26 1.24 10.80 -3.51
C ARG A 26 2.13 9.76 -2.85
N ASN A 27 3.44 9.98 -2.93
CA ASN A 27 4.48 9.07 -2.49
C ASN A 27 4.16 7.63 -2.93
N VAL A 28 4.07 7.45 -4.25
CA VAL A 28 3.46 6.28 -4.91
C VAL A 28 4.07 4.98 -4.40
N GLY A 29 5.39 4.95 -4.21
CA GLY A 29 6.10 3.83 -3.62
C GLY A 29 5.57 3.44 -2.24
N THR A 30 5.57 4.36 -1.29
CA THR A 30 5.14 4.07 0.10
C THR A 30 3.68 3.66 0.17
N THR A 31 2.79 4.41 -0.51
CA THR A 31 1.35 4.16 -0.53
C THR A 31 1.03 2.78 -1.13
N SER A 32 1.64 2.43 -2.27
CA SER A 32 1.41 1.13 -2.91
C SER A 32 2.06 -0.02 -2.13
N THR A 33 3.20 0.20 -1.46
CA THR A 33 3.82 -0.79 -0.58
C THR A 33 2.91 -1.15 0.59
N LEU A 34 2.39 -0.16 1.32
CA LEU A 34 1.44 -0.41 2.43
C LEU A 34 0.17 -1.09 1.95
N LYS A 35 -0.39 -0.62 0.83
CA LYS A 35 -1.55 -1.23 0.20
C LYS A 35 -1.29 -2.70 -0.12
N ASN A 36 -0.15 -3.00 -0.71
CA ASN A 36 0.16 -4.34 -1.15
C ASN A 36 0.44 -5.30 0.01
N TYR A 37 1.20 -4.89 1.03
CA TYR A 37 1.39 -5.73 2.22
C TYR A 37 0.06 -6.06 2.92
N THR A 38 -0.88 -5.12 2.90
CA THR A 38 -2.17 -5.31 3.59
C THR A 38 -3.21 -6.09 2.76
N LEU A 39 -3.05 -6.18 1.43
CA LEU A 39 -4.09 -6.73 0.55
C LEU A 39 -3.66 -7.90 -0.32
N LEU A 40 -2.37 -8.05 -0.63
CA LEU A 40 -1.91 -9.13 -1.52
C LEU A 40 -2.04 -10.50 -0.85
N THR A 41 -2.53 -11.47 -1.63
CA THR A 41 -2.34 -12.88 -1.30
C THR A 41 -0.94 -13.32 -1.72
N LEU A 42 -0.48 -14.43 -1.13
CA LEU A 42 0.74 -15.10 -1.56
C LEU A 42 0.75 -15.36 -3.08
N ASP A 43 -0.34 -15.90 -3.63
CA ASP A 43 -0.50 -16.15 -5.08
C ASP A 43 -0.38 -14.86 -5.91
N ARG A 44 -1.02 -13.77 -5.48
CA ARG A 44 -0.96 -12.50 -6.20
C ARG A 44 0.43 -11.87 -6.11
N GLY A 45 1.15 -12.06 -4.99
CA GLY A 45 2.55 -11.67 -4.83
C GLY A 45 3.44 -12.28 -5.90
N VAL A 46 3.32 -13.60 -6.14
CA VAL A 46 4.07 -14.30 -7.20
C VAL A 46 3.79 -13.70 -8.58
N THR A 47 2.54 -13.36 -8.88
CA THR A 47 2.18 -12.76 -10.19
C THR A 47 2.73 -11.34 -10.38
N LEU A 48 3.14 -10.67 -9.30
CA LEU A 48 3.66 -9.29 -9.32
C LEU A 48 5.19 -9.22 -9.36
N GLY A 49 5.91 -10.34 -9.54
CA GLY A 49 7.37 -10.32 -9.65
C GLY A 49 7.89 -9.38 -10.74
N ASN A 50 7.20 -9.27 -11.88
CA ASN A 50 7.55 -8.32 -12.95
C ASN A 50 7.18 -6.84 -12.64
N SER A 51 6.50 -6.59 -11.52
CA SER A 51 6.31 -5.26 -10.93
C SER A 51 7.34 -4.98 -9.82
N SER A 52 8.38 -5.82 -9.72
CA SER A 52 9.41 -5.78 -8.67
C SER A 52 8.87 -6.10 -7.28
N TRP A 53 7.76 -6.84 -7.17
CA TRP A 53 7.22 -7.27 -5.87
C TRP A 53 7.92 -8.54 -5.39
N ASP A 54 8.44 -8.51 -4.17
CA ASP A 54 9.10 -9.65 -3.50
C ASP A 54 10.18 -10.33 -4.37
N THR A 55 10.81 -9.53 -5.23
CA THR A 55 11.85 -9.98 -6.16
C THR A 55 12.95 -8.92 -6.20
N TYR A 56 14.14 -9.30 -5.76
CA TYR A 56 15.34 -8.52 -6.00
C TYR A 56 15.80 -8.80 -7.43
N TYR A 57 15.63 -7.82 -8.31
CA TYR A 57 16.06 -7.95 -9.70
C TYR A 57 17.59 -8.10 -9.73
N SER A 58 18.06 -9.29 -10.11
CA SER A 58 19.49 -9.58 -10.28
C SER A 58 20.05 -8.80 -11.45
N ASP A 59 21.26 -8.27 -11.28
CA ASP A 59 21.95 -7.46 -12.29
C ASP A 59 21.99 -8.15 -13.65
N ASN A 60 21.30 -7.57 -14.64
CA ASN A 60 21.66 -7.82 -16.03
C ASN A 60 23.05 -7.21 -16.26
N ALA A 61 23.96 -7.95 -16.87
CA ALA A 61 25.32 -7.47 -17.17
C ALA A 61 25.35 -6.15 -17.95
N ASP A 62 24.29 -5.88 -18.73
CA ASP A 62 24.13 -4.66 -19.54
C ASP A 62 23.36 -3.53 -18.82
N GLY A 63 22.85 -3.75 -17.61
CA GLY A 63 22.14 -2.74 -16.81
C GLY A 63 20.73 -2.37 -17.28
N TYR A 64 20.21 -3.01 -18.32
CA TYR A 64 18.84 -2.78 -18.81
C TYR A 64 17.80 -3.57 -18.02
N PHE A 65 16.64 -2.96 -17.82
CA PHE A 65 15.49 -3.56 -17.13
C PHE A 65 14.18 -3.21 -17.84
N ASN A 66 13.14 -4.03 -17.61
CA ASN A 66 11.78 -3.74 -18.00
C ASN A 66 10.80 -4.15 -16.90
N PHE A 67 9.73 -3.38 -16.74
CA PHE A 67 8.70 -3.66 -15.75
C PHE A 67 7.31 -3.48 -16.36
N CYS A 68 6.35 -4.22 -15.81
CA CYS A 68 4.94 -4.07 -16.10
C CYS A 68 4.25 -3.97 -14.75
N VAL A 69 3.71 -2.79 -14.45
CA VAL A 69 3.05 -2.50 -13.17
C VAL A 69 1.55 -2.36 -13.43
N PRO A 70 0.70 -3.23 -12.83
CA PRO A 70 -0.74 -3.07 -12.93
C PRO A 70 -1.19 -1.75 -12.31
N LEU A 71 -1.96 -0.94 -13.05
CA LEU A 71 -2.45 0.34 -12.53
C LEU A 71 -3.34 0.18 -11.29
N SER A 72 -3.99 -0.98 -11.09
CA SER A 72 -4.76 -1.29 -9.87
C SER A 72 -3.91 -1.32 -8.59
N MET A 73 -2.59 -1.54 -8.74
CA MET A 73 -1.64 -1.48 -7.62
C MET A 73 -1.38 -0.04 -7.19
N LEU A 74 -1.47 0.91 -8.13
CA LEU A 74 -1.10 2.31 -7.93
C LEU A 74 -2.29 3.25 -7.78
N LEU A 75 -3.46 2.88 -8.32
CA LEU A 75 -4.67 3.70 -8.37
C LEU A 75 -5.88 2.83 -7.98
N GLY A 76 -6.72 3.35 -7.10
CA GLY A 76 -7.92 2.67 -6.63
C GLY A 76 -9.05 2.67 -7.66
N PHE A 77 -9.14 3.70 -8.51
CA PHE A 77 -10.06 3.70 -9.66
C PHE A 77 -9.83 2.48 -10.55
N CYS A 78 -8.58 2.13 -10.84
CA CYS A 78 -8.22 0.97 -11.65
C CYS A 78 -8.47 -0.37 -10.93
N GLU A 79 -8.59 -0.37 -9.60
CA GLU A 79 -8.92 -1.56 -8.82
C GLU A 79 -10.43 -1.82 -8.80
N ASP A 80 -11.24 -0.80 -8.55
CA ASP A 80 -12.68 -0.97 -8.25
C ASP A 80 -13.59 -0.70 -9.45
N TYR A 81 -13.25 0.25 -10.31
CA TYR A 81 -14.11 0.63 -11.41
C TYR A 81 -13.99 -0.37 -12.58
N LYS A 82 -14.99 -1.24 -12.71
CA LYS A 82 -15.05 -2.30 -13.76
C LYS A 82 -15.92 -1.96 -14.96
N ARG A 83 -16.52 -0.77 -14.99
CA ARG A 83 -17.41 -0.34 -16.09
C ARG A 83 -16.61 0.29 -17.23
N VAL A 84 -17.20 0.28 -18.43
CA VAL A 84 -16.58 0.87 -19.62
C VAL A 84 -16.75 2.39 -19.58
N VAL A 85 -15.65 3.12 -19.78
CA VAL A 85 -15.66 4.56 -20.03
C VAL A 85 -15.71 4.77 -21.55
N ILE A 86 -16.60 5.65 -22.01
CA ILE A 86 -16.84 5.88 -23.44
C ILE A 86 -16.66 7.36 -23.72
N ASN A 87 -16.02 7.70 -24.84
CA ASN A 87 -15.88 9.06 -25.33
C ASN A 87 -15.25 10.03 -24.31
N ALA A 88 -14.42 9.51 -23.40
CA ALA A 88 -13.62 10.32 -22.50
C ALA A 88 -12.15 10.29 -22.92
N ARG A 89 -11.48 11.42 -22.80
CA ARG A 89 -10.04 11.50 -22.90
C ARG A 89 -9.43 11.06 -21.58
N HIS A 90 -8.65 10.00 -21.64
CA HIS A 90 -7.90 9.49 -20.51
C HIS A 90 -6.51 10.13 -20.46
N GLU A 91 -6.11 10.63 -19.30
CA GLU A 91 -4.77 11.19 -19.08
C GLU A 91 -4.14 10.57 -17.83
N LEU A 92 -2.90 10.11 -17.97
CA LEU A 92 -2.09 9.61 -16.86
C LEU A 92 -0.89 10.52 -16.69
N ILE A 93 -0.79 11.15 -15.53
CA ILE A 93 0.25 12.10 -15.18
C ILE A 93 1.13 11.44 -14.12
N LEU A 94 2.43 11.44 -14.39
CA LEU A 94 3.46 10.89 -13.51
C LEU A 94 4.45 11.99 -13.18
N ILE A 95 4.67 12.25 -11.89
CA ILE A 95 5.69 13.17 -11.40
C ILE A 95 6.82 12.33 -10.82
N ARG A 96 8.01 12.43 -11.41
CA ARG A 96 9.19 11.69 -10.94
C ARG A 96 9.69 12.24 -9.61
N TRP A 97 10.20 11.37 -8.74
CA TRP A 97 10.91 11.79 -7.53
C TRP A 97 12.18 12.57 -7.88
N ARG A 98 12.70 13.34 -6.92
CA ARG A 98 13.91 14.17 -7.11
C ARG A 98 15.20 13.34 -7.16
N ASN A 99 15.15 12.11 -6.67
CA ASN A 99 16.25 11.15 -6.63
C ASN A 99 15.68 9.73 -6.72
N ASP A 100 16.52 8.74 -7.00
CA ASP A 100 16.09 7.35 -7.16
C ASP A 100 16.50 6.46 -5.97
N ASN A 101 16.93 7.06 -4.86
CA ASN A 101 17.52 6.33 -3.72
C ASN A 101 16.56 5.28 -3.14
N ASN A 102 15.26 5.59 -3.12
CA ASN A 102 14.22 4.68 -2.61
C ASN A 102 13.86 3.56 -3.60
N SER A 103 14.27 3.67 -4.86
CA SER A 103 14.02 2.65 -5.89
C SER A 103 15.13 1.60 -5.93
N LEU A 104 16.27 1.90 -5.31
CA LEU A 104 17.50 1.13 -5.38
C LEU A 104 17.86 0.60 -3.99
N LEU A 105 18.47 -0.58 -3.98
CA LEU A 105 19.04 -1.17 -2.78
C LEU A 105 20.50 -1.51 -3.09
N GLY A 106 21.43 -0.97 -2.31
CA GLY A 106 22.86 -1.19 -2.50
C GLY A 106 23.75 -0.07 -1.93
N ASN A 107 25.03 -0.08 -2.32
CA ASN A 107 26.02 0.83 -1.77
C ASN A 107 25.89 2.26 -2.34
N PRO A 108 25.56 3.29 -1.53
CA PRO A 108 25.34 4.66 -1.99
C PRO A 108 26.58 5.28 -2.67
N ALA A 109 27.78 4.78 -2.37
CA ALA A 109 29.02 5.25 -2.99
C ALA A 109 29.07 5.02 -4.51
N LEU A 110 28.27 4.10 -5.04
CA LEU A 110 28.18 3.84 -6.48
C LEU A 110 27.43 4.94 -7.25
N ALA A 111 26.67 5.79 -6.55
CA ALA A 111 25.85 6.87 -7.13
C ALA A 111 25.13 6.46 -8.43
N PRO A 112 24.34 5.36 -8.41
CA PRO A 112 23.66 4.85 -9.60
C PRO A 112 22.66 5.88 -10.15
N VAL A 113 22.55 5.95 -11.47
CA VAL A 113 21.62 6.83 -12.19
C VAL A 113 20.63 5.97 -12.96
N ILE A 114 19.33 6.21 -12.76
CA ILE A 114 18.27 5.50 -13.49
C ILE A 114 17.81 6.36 -14.67
N ASP A 115 18.00 5.85 -15.88
CA ASP A 115 17.48 6.48 -17.10
C ASP A 115 16.22 5.76 -17.59
N ILE A 116 15.10 6.48 -17.61
CA ILE A 116 13.83 5.95 -18.12
C ILE A 116 13.75 6.24 -19.62
N PHE A 117 14.03 5.21 -20.43
CA PHE A 117 13.99 5.34 -21.90
C PHE A 117 12.57 5.43 -22.45
N LYS A 118 11.63 4.69 -21.86
CA LYS A 118 10.29 4.54 -22.42
C LYS A 118 9.27 4.19 -21.34
N ILE A 119 8.21 5.00 -21.26
CA ILE A 119 7.01 4.68 -20.47
C ILE A 119 5.89 4.38 -21.47
N GLN A 120 5.23 3.24 -21.29
CA GLN A 120 4.02 2.88 -22.02
C GLN A 120 2.95 2.48 -21.02
N TRP A 121 1.78 3.07 -21.17
CA TRP A 121 0.59 2.64 -20.45
C TRP A 121 -0.33 1.90 -21.44
N ARG A 122 -1.04 0.88 -20.95
CA ARG A 122 -1.93 0.04 -21.76
C ARG A 122 -3.28 -0.01 -21.08
N MET A 123 -4.30 0.51 -21.75
CA MET A 123 -5.68 0.43 -21.30
C MET A 123 -6.42 -0.64 -22.11
N PRO A 124 -7.15 -1.57 -21.47
CA PRO A 124 -7.98 -2.53 -22.18
C PRO A 124 -9.09 -1.83 -22.98
N HIS A 125 -9.21 -2.16 -24.26
CA HIS A 125 -10.30 -1.69 -25.11
C HIS A 125 -11.32 -2.81 -25.34
N VAL A 126 -12.60 -2.49 -25.13
CA VAL A 126 -13.72 -3.43 -25.34
C VAL A 126 -14.43 -3.07 -26.64
N LEU A 127 -14.53 -4.04 -27.55
CA LEU A 127 -15.32 -3.92 -28.77
C LEU A 127 -16.69 -4.56 -28.55
N LEU A 128 -17.75 -3.83 -28.87
CA LEU A 128 -19.12 -4.31 -28.72
C LEU A 128 -19.66 -4.85 -30.05
N ASN A 129 -20.42 -5.94 -30.00
CA ASN A 129 -21.23 -6.38 -31.13
C ASN A 129 -22.40 -5.41 -31.39
N GLU A 130 -23.05 -5.52 -32.55
CA GLU A 130 -24.09 -4.56 -32.96
C GLU A 130 -25.27 -4.47 -31.97
N ILE A 131 -25.67 -5.61 -31.39
CA ILE A 131 -26.78 -5.68 -30.42
C ILE A 131 -26.41 -4.93 -29.13
N ASN A 132 -25.24 -5.20 -28.56
CA ASN A 132 -24.76 -4.55 -27.33
C ASN A 132 -24.45 -3.07 -27.58
N LYS A 133 -23.93 -2.72 -28.76
CA LYS A 133 -23.72 -1.33 -29.16
C LYS A 133 -25.04 -0.55 -29.19
N LEU A 134 -26.10 -1.13 -29.75
CA LEU A 134 -27.42 -0.51 -29.80
C LEU A 134 -28.02 -0.36 -28.40
N SER A 135 -27.90 -1.38 -27.55
CA SER A 135 -28.30 -1.31 -26.14
C SER A 135 -27.58 -0.21 -25.37
N MET A 136 -26.26 -0.11 -25.55
CA MET A 136 -25.42 0.92 -24.94
C MET A 136 -25.82 2.33 -25.42
N LEU A 137 -26.07 2.52 -26.72
CA LEU A 137 -26.52 3.81 -27.26
C LEU A 137 -27.87 4.24 -26.65
N ARG A 138 -28.83 3.32 -26.51
CA ARG A 138 -30.10 3.61 -25.81
C ARG A 138 -29.89 3.99 -24.35
N ALA A 139 -28.94 3.34 -23.66
CA ALA A 139 -28.59 3.69 -22.29
C ALA A 139 -27.97 5.09 -22.20
N LEU A 140 -27.11 5.47 -23.15
CA LEU A 140 -26.55 6.83 -23.24
C LEU A 140 -27.63 7.88 -23.52
N GLU A 141 -28.54 7.62 -24.45
CA GLU A 141 -29.68 8.51 -24.77
C GLU A 141 -30.61 8.73 -23.57
N SER A 142 -30.72 7.74 -22.67
CA SER A 142 -31.53 7.88 -21.45
C SER A 142 -31.01 8.93 -20.48
N GLY A 143 -29.77 9.44 -20.66
CA GLY A 143 -29.18 10.49 -19.84
C GLY A 143 -28.98 10.11 -18.37
N ARG A 144 -29.00 8.82 -18.05
CA ARG A 144 -28.85 8.33 -16.67
C ARG A 144 -27.41 8.55 -16.20
N TYR A 145 -27.28 9.24 -15.07
CA TYR A 145 -26.02 9.33 -14.35
C TYR A 145 -25.60 7.95 -13.83
N LEU A 146 -24.33 7.61 -14.01
CA LEU A 146 -23.71 6.42 -13.46
C LEU A 146 -22.84 6.84 -12.29
N THR A 147 -23.18 6.36 -11.10
CA THR A 147 -22.33 6.51 -9.90
C THR A 147 -20.98 5.82 -10.15
N MET A 148 -19.88 6.51 -9.85
CA MET A 148 -18.50 6.05 -10.03
C MET A 148 -17.84 5.86 -8.67
N GLY A 149 -18.32 4.88 -7.91
CA GLY A 149 -17.72 4.55 -6.61
C GLY A 149 -16.44 3.72 -6.76
N PHE A 150 -15.37 4.17 -6.12
CA PHE A 150 -14.11 3.42 -5.94
C PHE A 150 -13.48 3.81 -4.59
N ARG A 151 -12.43 3.10 -4.17
CA ARG A 151 -11.67 3.48 -2.96
C ARG A 151 -10.43 4.27 -3.38
N SER A 152 -10.23 5.47 -2.88
CA SER A 152 -8.97 6.22 -3.05
C SER A 152 -8.00 5.85 -1.92
N TRP A 153 -6.74 6.28 -2.03
CA TRP A 153 -5.71 6.08 -1.00
C TRP A 153 -4.99 7.40 -0.72
N ASP A 154 -5.17 7.96 0.47
CA ASP A 154 -4.54 9.20 0.91
C ASP A 154 -3.45 8.92 1.94
N LEU A 155 -2.21 9.30 1.60
CA LEU A 155 -1.07 9.17 2.49
C LEU A 155 -0.81 10.47 3.27
N TYR A 156 -0.66 10.31 4.58
CA TYR A 156 -0.09 11.32 5.47
C TYR A 156 1.21 10.78 6.06
N GLU A 157 2.26 11.58 6.00
CA GLU A 157 3.55 11.25 6.56
C GLU A 157 3.91 12.24 7.67
N TYR A 158 4.38 11.74 8.81
CA TYR A 158 4.97 12.54 9.87
C TYR A 158 6.47 12.25 9.94
N PRO A 159 7.33 13.15 9.45
CA PRO A 159 8.71 12.81 9.10
C PRO A 159 9.66 12.72 10.30
N LEU A 160 9.33 13.33 11.44
CA LEU A 160 10.20 13.41 12.63
C LEU A 160 9.36 13.31 13.90
N LEU A 161 9.43 12.16 14.55
CA LEU A 161 8.90 11.97 15.89
C LEU A 161 9.84 12.53 16.96
N GLN A 162 9.27 13.16 17.98
CA GLN A 162 10.04 13.55 19.16
C GLN A 162 10.35 12.30 19.99
N SER A 163 11.53 12.25 20.63
CA SER A 163 11.92 11.20 21.58
C SER A 163 11.06 11.24 22.83
N THR A 164 9.85 10.72 22.69
CA THR A 164 8.79 10.70 23.70
C THR A 164 8.05 9.38 23.57
N THR A 165 7.59 8.84 24.69
CA THR A 165 6.88 7.55 24.72
C THR A 165 5.42 7.64 24.29
N LYS A 166 4.88 8.86 24.11
CA LYS A 166 3.50 9.10 23.70
C LYS A 166 3.45 10.22 22.68
N HIS A 167 2.86 9.93 21.53
CA HIS A 167 2.66 10.90 20.47
C HIS A 167 1.17 11.01 20.12
N SER A 168 0.74 12.23 19.83
CA SER A 168 -0.61 12.51 19.35
C SER A 168 -0.51 13.37 18.10
N TRP A 169 -1.06 12.89 17.00
CA TRP A 169 -1.01 13.58 15.72
C TRP A 169 -2.42 13.82 15.18
N ALA A 170 -2.72 15.09 14.90
CA ALA A 170 -3.99 15.48 14.29
C ALA A 170 -3.87 15.45 12.76
N ILE A 171 -4.58 14.51 12.14
CA ILE A 171 -4.69 14.42 10.68
C ILE A 171 -5.89 15.24 10.24
N LYS A 172 -5.66 16.21 9.35
CA LYS A 172 -6.73 16.98 8.71
C LYS A 172 -7.14 16.25 7.44
N THR A 173 -8.23 15.49 7.49
CA THR A 173 -8.84 14.92 6.29
C THR A 173 -9.44 16.04 5.44
N ALA A 174 -9.23 16.00 4.13
CA ALA A 174 -9.72 17.02 3.23
C ALA A 174 -11.15 16.66 2.76
N THR A 175 -12.11 17.52 3.12
CA THR A 175 -13.54 17.55 2.71
C THR A 175 -14.52 16.72 3.56
N GLN A 176 -15.69 17.29 3.82
CA GLN A 176 -16.79 16.67 4.59
C GLN A 176 -17.54 15.57 3.79
N LEU A 177 -17.17 15.35 2.54
CA LEU A 177 -17.85 14.42 1.62
C LEU A 177 -17.25 13.01 1.68
N GLU A 178 -15.99 12.89 2.07
CA GLU A 178 -15.22 11.65 2.13
C GLU A 178 -15.09 11.19 3.58
N LYS A 179 -15.60 9.99 3.89
CA LYS A 179 -15.52 9.37 5.21
C LYS A 179 -14.47 8.25 5.18
N PRO A 180 -13.37 8.36 5.95
CA PRO A 180 -12.35 7.31 5.97
C PRO A 180 -12.96 5.99 6.41
N ARG A 181 -12.80 4.95 5.59
CA ARG A 181 -13.34 3.61 5.88
C ARG A 181 -12.36 2.76 6.67
N TYR A 182 -11.08 2.86 6.31
CA TYR A 182 -10.00 2.13 6.91
C TYR A 182 -8.82 3.07 7.14
N VAL A 183 -8.03 2.71 8.15
CA VAL A 183 -6.83 3.42 8.55
C VAL A 183 -5.74 2.39 8.71
N ILE A 184 -4.66 2.56 7.95
CA ILE A 184 -3.45 1.76 8.08
C ILE A 184 -2.39 2.64 8.71
N PHE A 185 -1.80 2.13 9.79
CA PHE A 185 -0.72 2.77 10.52
C PHE A 185 0.54 1.94 10.40
N ALA A 186 1.64 2.58 10.02
CA ALA A 186 2.95 1.96 9.95
C ALA A 186 4.04 2.90 10.44
N LEU A 187 5.11 2.31 10.96
CA LEU A 187 6.28 2.99 11.48
C LEU A 187 7.53 2.54 10.72
N GLN A 188 8.49 3.44 10.56
CA GLN A 188 9.75 3.15 9.92
C GLN A 188 10.85 4.03 10.49
N THR A 189 12.06 3.49 10.65
CA THR A 189 13.19 4.20 11.27
C THR A 189 14.37 4.28 10.31
N GLY A 190 14.83 5.49 9.98
CA GLY A 190 16.12 5.69 9.30
C GLY A 190 16.28 5.10 7.89
N ARG A 191 15.21 4.58 7.25
CA ARG A 191 15.31 3.92 5.92
C ARG A 191 15.02 4.85 4.73
N LYS A 192 14.28 5.93 4.95
CA LYS A 192 13.86 6.81 3.86
C LYS A 192 15.05 7.54 3.26
N ASN A 193 15.16 7.50 1.93
CA ASN A 193 16.23 8.12 1.14
C ASN A 193 17.63 7.55 1.45
N VAL A 194 17.70 6.36 2.06
CA VAL A 194 18.92 5.64 2.39
C VAL A 194 19.03 4.41 1.50
N MET A 195 19.95 4.42 0.54
CA MET A 195 20.04 3.37 -0.48
C MET A 195 20.56 2.02 0.07
N SER A 196 21.24 2.02 1.22
CA SER A 196 21.70 0.79 1.88
C SER A 196 20.60 0.03 2.60
N GLU A 197 19.47 0.69 2.86
CA GLU A 197 18.34 0.15 3.63
C GLU A 197 17.12 -0.04 2.73
N ASP A 198 16.33 -1.08 2.99
CA ASP A 198 15.12 -1.33 2.21
C ASP A 198 13.95 -0.51 2.75
N ILE A 199 13.55 0.53 2.01
CA ILE A 199 12.41 1.40 2.36
C ILE A 199 11.08 0.65 2.40
N THR A 200 10.96 -0.55 1.81
CA THR A 200 9.71 -1.32 1.89
C THR A 200 9.49 -1.97 3.25
N ILE A 201 10.54 -2.10 4.06
CA ILE A 201 10.44 -2.72 5.38
C ILE A 201 9.96 -1.66 6.39
N PHE A 202 8.88 -1.99 7.10
CA PHE A 202 8.37 -1.22 8.23
C PHE A 202 8.84 -1.84 9.54
N GLY A 203 9.13 -0.99 10.53
CA GLY A 203 9.58 -1.40 11.85
C GLY A 203 8.41 -1.48 12.83
N ASP A 204 8.60 -2.25 13.89
CA ASP A 204 7.72 -2.34 15.04
C ASP A 204 7.90 -1.17 16.02
N CYS A 205 9.11 -0.61 16.09
CA CYS A 205 9.48 0.57 16.90
C CYS A 205 9.07 0.45 18.39
N LYS A 206 9.15 -0.77 18.96
CA LYS A 206 8.74 -1.08 20.34
C LYS A 206 7.32 -0.57 20.66
N LEU A 207 6.42 -0.60 19.67
CA LEU A 207 5.06 -0.10 19.80
C LEU A 207 4.24 -0.96 20.75
N THR A 208 3.67 -0.33 21.78
CA THR A 208 2.82 -1.01 22.76
C THR A 208 1.33 -0.82 22.51
N ASN A 209 0.92 0.41 22.14
CA ASN A 209 -0.48 0.78 22.01
C ASN A 209 -0.68 1.85 20.92
N VAL A 210 -1.78 1.71 20.17
CA VAL A 210 -2.26 2.70 19.18
C VAL A 210 -3.72 2.97 19.43
N LYS A 211 -4.11 4.25 19.40
CA LYS A 211 -5.51 4.67 19.43
C LYS A 211 -5.76 5.70 18.35
N LEU A 212 -6.73 5.41 17.50
CA LEU A 212 -7.29 6.33 16.53
C LEU A 212 -8.50 7.01 17.14
N TYR A 213 -8.49 8.34 17.19
CA TYR A 213 -9.64 9.14 17.60
C TYR A 213 -10.35 9.67 16.36
N LEU A 214 -11.59 9.24 16.14
CA LEU A 214 -12.47 9.75 15.09
C LEU A 214 -13.68 10.41 15.75
N ASP A 215 -13.80 11.72 15.57
CA ASP A 215 -14.82 12.55 16.20
C ASP A 215 -14.83 12.39 17.74
N SER A 216 -15.85 11.72 18.29
CA SER A 216 -16.01 11.45 19.73
C SER A 216 -15.76 9.99 20.11
N GLU A 217 -15.35 9.16 19.16
CA GLU A 217 -15.10 7.72 19.33
C GLU A 217 -13.61 7.42 19.17
N PHE A 218 -13.16 6.32 19.79
CA PHE A 218 -11.78 5.85 19.68
C PHE A 218 -11.73 4.36 19.34
N TYR A 219 -10.74 4.00 18.52
CA TYR A 219 -10.56 2.68 17.96
C TYR A 219 -9.08 2.27 18.04
N PRO A 220 -8.74 1.04 18.46
CA PRO A 220 -9.59 0.09 19.19
C PRO A 220 -10.01 0.64 20.57
N TYR A 221 -11.07 0.06 21.15
CA TYR A 221 -11.58 0.46 22.46
C TYR A 221 -10.62 0.02 23.59
N ASP A 222 -10.18 -1.23 23.52
CA ASP A 222 -9.23 -1.81 24.46
C ASP A 222 -7.79 -1.45 24.08
N ASP A 223 -6.93 -1.41 25.08
CA ASP A 223 -5.48 -1.32 24.86
C ASP A 223 -4.97 -2.62 24.24
N LEU A 224 -4.20 -2.50 23.16
CA LEU A 224 -3.63 -3.63 22.43
C LEU A 224 -2.57 -4.38 23.25
N ASN A 225 -1.80 -3.65 24.06
CA ASN A 225 -0.72 -4.16 24.90
C ASN A 225 0.23 -5.10 24.14
N VAL A 226 0.62 -4.66 22.94
CA VAL A 226 1.52 -5.40 22.05
C VAL A 226 2.94 -5.39 22.64
N ASP A 227 3.62 -6.52 22.52
CA ASP A 227 5.02 -6.67 22.92
C ASP A 227 5.69 -7.58 21.88
N PHE A 228 6.42 -6.97 20.96
CA PHE A 228 7.05 -7.68 19.84
C PHE A 228 8.25 -8.53 20.30
N GLU A 229 8.98 -8.09 21.33
CA GLU A 229 10.10 -8.84 21.92
C GLU A 229 9.60 -10.17 22.53
N LYS A 230 8.39 -10.17 23.10
CA LYS A 230 7.74 -11.38 23.65
C LYS A 230 6.78 -12.06 22.67
N ASN A 231 6.84 -11.72 21.38
CA ASN A 231 5.96 -12.26 20.33
C ASN A 231 4.45 -12.09 20.61
N LYS A 232 4.05 -11.11 21.42
CA LYS A 232 2.65 -10.79 21.73
C LYS A 232 2.04 -9.86 20.68
N ALA A 233 1.96 -10.35 19.44
CA ALA A 233 1.42 -9.60 18.30
C ALA A 233 0.17 -10.25 17.66
N ALA A 234 -0.38 -11.31 18.26
CA ALA A 234 -1.51 -12.07 17.71
C ALA A 234 -2.76 -11.21 17.41
N ILE A 235 -3.05 -10.22 18.26
CA ILE A 235 -4.19 -9.31 18.07
C ILE A 235 -4.04 -8.50 16.77
N LEU A 236 -2.83 -8.04 16.46
CA LEU A 236 -2.56 -7.31 15.21
C LEU A 236 -2.77 -8.20 13.99
N TYR A 237 -2.36 -9.47 14.09
CA TYR A 237 -2.57 -10.44 13.01
C TYR A 237 -4.05 -10.74 12.77
N ASP A 238 -4.84 -10.90 13.84
CA ASP A 238 -6.30 -11.07 13.74
C ASP A 238 -6.95 -9.84 13.09
N MET A 239 -6.58 -8.62 13.52
CA MET A 239 -7.05 -7.36 12.91
C MET A 239 -6.72 -7.29 11.40
N TYR A 240 -5.50 -7.65 11.02
CA TYR A 240 -5.07 -7.71 9.62
C TYR A 240 -5.92 -8.72 8.80
N SER A 241 -6.12 -9.92 9.33
CA SER A 241 -6.90 -10.96 8.65
C SER A 241 -8.35 -10.52 8.40
N ARG A 242 -8.96 -9.84 9.38
CA ARG A 242 -10.31 -9.28 9.29
C ARG A 242 -10.38 -8.12 8.31
N PHE A 243 -9.37 -7.23 8.33
CA PHE A 243 -9.28 -6.11 7.40
C PHE A 243 -9.35 -6.59 5.95
N ARG A 244 -8.51 -7.57 5.58
CA ARG A 244 -8.48 -8.07 4.21
C ARG A 244 -9.81 -8.71 3.77
N LYS A 245 -10.44 -9.50 4.65
CA LYS A 245 -11.77 -10.09 4.40
C LYS A 245 -12.82 -8.99 4.17
N ALA A 246 -12.85 -7.97 5.04
CA ALA A 246 -13.76 -6.84 4.95
C ALA A 246 -13.49 -5.93 3.74
N TYR A 247 -12.23 -5.80 3.31
CA TYR A 247 -11.86 -5.00 2.14
C TYR A 247 -12.41 -5.60 0.85
N TYR A 248 -12.26 -6.91 0.64
CA TYR A 248 -12.73 -7.56 -0.60
C TYR A 248 -14.14 -8.15 -0.51
N ASN A 249 -14.83 -8.05 0.64
CA ASN A 249 -16.07 -8.78 0.94
C ASN A 249 -15.93 -10.29 0.66
N CYS A 250 -14.76 -10.86 0.97
CA CYS A 250 -14.55 -12.30 0.89
C CYS A 250 -15.18 -12.96 2.12
N ASN A 251 -16.45 -13.37 2.01
CA ASN A 251 -17.01 -14.36 2.91
C ASN A 251 -16.35 -15.71 2.58
N CYS A 252 -15.24 -16.03 3.22
CA CYS A 252 -14.82 -17.42 3.30
C CYS A 252 -15.91 -18.13 4.10
N ALA A 253 -16.69 -18.99 3.45
CA ALA A 253 -17.47 -19.98 4.18
C ALA A 253 -16.45 -20.80 4.97
N GLU A 254 -16.53 -20.70 6.29
CA GLU A 254 -15.90 -21.65 7.21
C GLU A 254 -16.66 -22.96 7.00
N GLU A 255 -16.14 -23.84 6.13
CA GLU A 255 -16.42 -25.26 6.27
C GLU A 255 -15.52 -25.75 7.39
N GLU A 256 -16.17 -26.12 8.48
CA GLU A 256 -15.59 -26.64 9.71
C GLU A 256 -14.71 -27.86 9.40
N ASP A 257 -13.45 -27.80 9.86
CA ASP A 257 -12.55 -28.94 9.94
C ASP A 257 -13.09 -29.93 11.00
N GLU A 258 -13.26 -31.20 10.63
CA GLU A 258 -13.24 -32.31 11.58
C GLU A 258 -11.87 -33.00 11.45
N ASP A 259 -11.02 -32.72 12.44
CA ASP A 259 -10.08 -33.58 13.17
C ASP A 259 -9.31 -34.70 12.44
N GLU A 260 -7.99 -34.70 12.63
CA GLU A 260 -7.35 -35.76 13.42
C GLU A 260 -5.96 -35.31 13.92
N GLU A 261 -5.80 -35.39 15.25
CA GLU A 261 -4.60 -35.13 16.04
C GLU A 261 -3.45 -36.08 15.71
N SER A 262 -2.21 -35.60 15.91
CA SER A 262 -1.19 -36.41 16.60
C SER A 262 -0.13 -35.52 17.23
N GLU A 263 0.00 -35.70 18.54
CA GLU A 263 1.00 -35.20 19.48
C GLU A 263 2.44 -35.47 19.02
N GLU A 264 3.39 -34.62 19.44
CA GLU A 264 4.60 -35.07 20.17
C GLU A 264 5.30 -33.86 20.82
N GLU A 265 5.67 -34.06 22.09
CA GLU A 265 6.36 -33.15 23.01
C GLU A 265 7.84 -33.01 22.65
N ASP A 266 8.49 -31.91 23.09
CA ASP A 266 9.79 -31.98 23.79
C ASP A 266 10.16 -30.61 24.39
N GLU A 267 10.56 -30.64 25.66
CA GLU A 267 11.08 -29.56 26.50
C GLU A 267 12.56 -29.27 26.17
N ASP A 268 13.02 -28.03 26.41
CA ASP A 268 14.34 -27.74 27.02
C ASP A 268 14.46 -26.24 27.38
N GLU A 269 14.97 -25.96 28.59
CA GLU A 269 15.19 -24.65 29.24
C GLU A 269 16.63 -24.08 29.02
N GLU A 270 16.81 -22.81 29.44
CA GLU A 270 18.07 -22.06 29.77
C GLU A 270 18.80 -21.40 28.57
N ASP A 271 19.31 -20.15 28.60
CA ASP A 271 19.68 -19.18 29.66
C ASP A 271 19.64 -17.71 29.15
N GLU A 272 19.58 -16.76 30.09
CA GLU A 272 19.66 -15.30 29.92
C GLU A 272 21.12 -14.81 29.72
N GLU A 273 21.35 -13.90 28.77
CA GLU A 273 22.49 -12.96 28.81
C GLU A 273 21.99 -11.54 28.46
N GLU A 274 22.24 -10.60 29.37
CA GLU A 274 22.03 -9.16 29.24
C GLU A 274 23.18 -8.53 28.43
N GLU A 275 22.88 -7.74 27.40
CA GLU A 275 23.83 -6.74 26.88
C GLU A 275 23.14 -5.37 26.70
N GLU A 276 23.90 -4.34 27.07
CA GLU A 276 23.52 -2.94 27.27
C GLU A 276 23.21 -2.20 25.93
N GLU A 277 22.11 -1.45 25.87
CA GLU A 277 21.77 -0.58 24.73
C GLU A 277 22.56 0.75 24.79
N GLU A 278 23.34 1.04 23.75
CA GLU A 278 23.78 2.40 23.43
C GLU A 278 22.65 3.14 22.69
N GLU A 279 22.16 4.25 23.25
CA GLU A 279 21.14 5.11 22.66
C GLU A 279 21.65 5.78 21.37
N SER A 280 21.00 5.49 20.23
CA SER A 280 21.05 6.34 19.03
C SER A 280 19.72 7.07 18.82
N GLU A 281 19.82 8.36 18.48
CA GLU A 281 18.69 9.19 18.07
C GLU A 281 18.14 8.70 16.73
N ASP A 282 17.03 7.97 16.79
CA ASP A 282 16.43 7.34 15.62
C ASP A 282 15.25 8.17 15.06
N ASP A 283 15.37 8.59 13.80
CA ASP A 283 14.34 9.28 13.02
C ASP A 283 13.18 8.30 12.71
N ILE A 284 12.18 8.25 13.59
CA ILE A 284 10.95 7.48 13.36
C ILE A 284 9.98 8.28 12.48
N GLN A 285 9.60 7.69 11.35
CA GLN A 285 8.60 8.19 10.41
C GLN A 285 7.27 7.44 10.61
N ILE A 286 6.18 8.21 10.72
CA ILE A 286 4.82 7.65 10.74
C ILE A 286 4.25 7.74 9.33
N VAL A 287 3.70 6.63 8.87
CA VAL A 287 3.04 6.52 7.57
C VAL A 287 1.59 6.10 7.81
N PHE A 288 0.65 6.96 7.42
CA PHE A 288 -0.78 6.77 7.60
C PHE A 288 -1.47 6.76 6.25
N VAL A 289 -2.24 5.72 5.94
CA VAL A 289 -3.09 5.71 4.74
C VAL A 289 -4.56 5.63 5.12
N ALA A 290 -5.35 6.58 4.62
CA ALA A 290 -6.81 6.60 4.69
C ALA A 290 -7.42 6.36 3.31
N GLU A 291 -8.55 5.66 3.25
CA GLU A 291 -9.31 5.46 2.01
C GLU A 291 -10.62 6.24 2.00
N ASP A 292 -10.90 7.06 0.95
CA ASP A 292 -12.27 7.29 0.42
C ASP A 292 -12.37 8.15 -0.87
N LYS A 293 -13.25 7.76 -1.81
CA LYS A 293 -13.91 8.64 -2.81
C LYS A 293 -15.22 8.01 -3.30
N LYS A 294 -16.35 8.51 -2.83
CA LYS A 294 -17.67 8.13 -3.37
C LYS A 294 -18.33 9.34 -4.02
N GLU A 295 -18.40 9.35 -5.36
CA GLU A 295 -19.29 10.22 -6.15
C GLU A 295 -20.44 9.43 -6.79
#